data_AF-A0A7C7DEQ3-F1
#
_entry.id   AF-A0A7C7DEQ3-F1
#
_cell.length_a   1.000
_cell.length_b   1.000
_cell.length_c   1.000
_cell.angle_alpha   90.00
_cell.angle_beta   90.00
_cell.angle_gamma   90.00
#
_symmetry.space_group_name_H-M   'P 1'
#
loop_
_entity.id
_entity.type
_entity.pdbx_description
1 polymer ?
#
loop_
_entity_poly.entity_id
_entity_poly.type
_entity_poly.pdbx_seq_one_letter_code
_entity_poly.pdbx_strand_id
1 'polypeptide(L)'
;MEDRDAPVTVFYEFLVEQGIFKAEEVSYSSLYRFLRTLGLADPKQREEPERKRFVYEKVNAMWQADISSGPYIKMGKKVPTLFAFLDDASRLVPYALYTLDQGFDSLKTVFKEALSRRGIPQIIYTDDGKIYTSQQFQWVCASLGIALVHTKPYDASAKGKIERFFL
;
A
#
# COMPACT_ATOMS: atom_id res chain seq x y z
N MET A 1 -0.87 -14.90 -37.51
CA MET A 1 -0.16 -14.56 -36.27
C MET A 1 -1.24 -14.23 -35.26
N GLU A 2 -1.78 -15.25 -34.58
CA GLU A 2 -2.89 -15.11 -33.64
C GLU A 2 -2.38 -14.47 -32.35
N ASP A 3 -2.84 -13.26 -32.09
CA ASP A 3 -2.58 -12.54 -30.85
C ASP A 3 -3.39 -13.19 -29.72
N ARG A 4 -2.73 -14.02 -28.91
CA ARG A 4 -3.33 -14.71 -27.76
C ARG A 4 -3.77 -13.74 -26.64
N ASP A 5 -3.44 -12.46 -26.74
CA ASP A 5 -3.74 -11.44 -25.75
C ASP A 5 -4.85 -10.47 -26.17
N ALA A 6 -5.52 -10.72 -27.30
CA ALA A 6 -6.63 -9.89 -27.74
C ALA A 6 -7.80 -9.89 -26.72
N PRO A 7 -8.46 -8.74 -26.49
CA PRO A 7 -9.66 -8.68 -25.65
C PRO A 7 -10.73 -9.66 -26.14
N VAL A 8 -11.46 -10.28 -25.20
CA VAL A 8 -12.51 -11.27 -25.53
C VAL A 8 -13.60 -10.68 -26.45
N THR A 9 -13.82 -9.37 -26.41
CA THR A 9 -14.71 -8.65 -27.35
C THR A 9 -14.23 -8.72 -28.79
N VAL A 10 -12.93 -8.50 -29.02
CA VAL A 10 -12.31 -8.57 -30.35
C VAL A 10 -12.33 -10.00 -30.87
N PHE A 11 -12.08 -10.98 -30.00
CA PHE A 11 -12.19 -12.39 -30.36
C PHE A 11 -13.62 -12.80 -30.72
N TYR A 12 -14.62 -12.29 -30.00
CA TYR A 12 -16.03 -12.52 -30.32
C TYR A 12 -16.41 -11.96 -31.69
N GLU A 13 -16.05 -10.71 -31.98
CA GLU A 13 -16.30 -10.05 -33.27
C GLU A 13 -15.64 -10.82 -34.42
N PHE A 14 -14.38 -11.25 -34.23
CA PHE A 14 -13.68 -12.07 -35.20
C PHE A 14 -14.40 -13.38 -35.51
N LEU A 15 -14.91 -14.11 -34.51
CA LEU A 15 -15.62 -15.37 -34.73
C LEU A 15 -16.94 -15.18 -35.50
N VAL A 16 -17.62 -14.05 -35.29
CA VAL A 16 -18.82 -13.67 -36.05
C VAL A 16 -18.45 -13.31 -37.49
N GLU A 17 -17.40 -12.52 -37.70
CA GLU A 17 -16.92 -12.16 -39.05
C GLU A 17 -16.45 -13.37 -39.86
N GLN A 18 -15.80 -14.34 -39.21
CA GLN A 18 -15.39 -15.59 -39.84
C GLN A 18 -16.55 -16.58 -40.06
N GLY A 19 -17.76 -16.25 -39.59
CA GLY A 19 -18.95 -17.08 -39.77
C GLY A 19 -18.92 -18.39 -38.97
N ILE A 20 -18.15 -18.47 -37.89
CA ILE A 20 -18.10 -19.65 -37.00
C ILE A 20 -19.44 -19.83 -36.30
N PHE A 21 -20.07 -18.72 -35.89
CA PHE A 21 -21.44 -18.64 -35.41
C PHE A 21 -22.00 -17.26 -35.75
N LYS A 22 -23.32 -17.11 -35.70
CA LYS A 22 -23.99 -15.81 -35.83
C LYS A 22 -24.24 -15.17 -34.47
N ALA A 23 -24.30 -13.84 -34.42
CA ALA A 23 -24.54 -13.10 -33.18
C ALA A 23 -25.91 -13.42 -32.54
N GLU A 24 -26.87 -13.90 -33.31
CA GLU A 24 -28.18 -14.36 -32.81
C GLU A 24 -28.12 -15.76 -32.18
N GLU A 25 -27.10 -16.56 -32.51
CA GLU A 25 -26.95 -17.94 -32.05
C GLU A 25 -26.18 -18.02 -30.73
N VAL A 26 -25.14 -17.19 -30.57
CA VAL A 26 -24.29 -17.17 -29.38
C VAL A 26 -24.10 -15.75 -28.92
N SER A 27 -24.56 -15.43 -27.71
CA SER A 27 -24.29 -14.12 -27.11
C SER A 27 -22.84 -14.00 -26.64
N TYR A 28 -22.32 -12.76 -26.65
CA TYR A 28 -21.02 -12.43 -26.05
C TYR A 28 -20.87 -12.98 -24.62
N SER A 29 -21.90 -12.83 -23.79
CA SER A 29 -21.91 -13.31 -22.41
C SER A 29 -21.77 -14.83 -22.29
N SER A 30 -22.27 -15.58 -23.26
CA SER A 30 -22.15 -17.03 -23.31
C SER A 30 -20.75 -17.47 -23.71
N LEU A 31 -20.17 -16.84 -24.73
CA LEU A 31 -18.77 -17.07 -25.11
C LEU A 31 -17.81 -16.68 -23.97
N TYR A 32 -18.00 -15.51 -23.37
CA TYR A 32 -17.18 -15.04 -22.27
C TYR A 32 -17.20 -16.02 -21.10
N ARG A 33 -18.38 -16.51 -20.70
CA ARG A 33 -18.53 -17.50 -19.63
C ARG A 33 -17.87 -18.84 -19.99
N PHE A 34 -18.02 -19.30 -21.23
CA PHE A 34 -17.36 -20.50 -21.72
C PHE A 34 -15.83 -20.39 -21.63
N LEU A 35 -15.27 -19.27 -22.09
CA LEU A 35 -13.84 -18.98 -21.99
C LEU A 35 -13.37 -18.87 -20.53
N ARG A 36 -14.21 -18.34 -19.62
CA ARG A 36 -13.94 -18.35 -18.16
C ARG A 36 -13.87 -19.78 -17.61
N THR A 37 -14.78 -20.67 -18.01
CA THR A 37 -14.74 -22.08 -17.59
C THR A 37 -13.47 -22.78 -18.05
N LEU A 38 -12.90 -22.37 -19.19
CA LEU A 38 -11.63 -22.87 -19.71
C LEU A 38 -10.38 -22.15 -19.15
N GLY A 39 -10.55 -21.14 -18.29
CA GLY A 39 -9.44 -20.32 -17.77
C GLY A 39 -8.80 -19.38 -18.80
N LEU A 40 -9.45 -19.16 -19.95
CA LEU A 40 -8.92 -18.37 -21.08
C LEU A 40 -9.37 -16.90 -21.05
N ALA A 41 -10.36 -16.56 -20.23
CA ALA A 41 -10.86 -15.19 -20.06
C ALA A 41 -10.70 -14.69 -18.62
N ASP A 42 -9.90 -15.37 -17.79
CA ASP A 42 -9.59 -14.84 -16.47
C ASP A 42 -8.82 -13.51 -16.63
N PRO A 43 -9.11 -12.50 -15.78
CA PRO A 43 -8.26 -11.31 -15.74
C PRO A 43 -6.84 -11.81 -15.56
N LYS A 44 -5.92 -11.42 -16.45
CA LYS A 44 -4.49 -11.73 -16.28
C LYS A 44 -4.18 -11.53 -14.80
N GLN A 45 -3.74 -12.60 -14.13
CA GLN A 45 -3.13 -12.41 -12.82
C GLN A 45 -2.13 -11.30 -13.03
N ARG A 46 -2.30 -10.17 -12.32
CA ARG A 46 -1.28 -9.13 -12.35
C ARG A 46 0.01 -9.86 -12.07
N GLU A 47 0.96 -9.80 -13.00
CA GLU A 47 2.30 -10.28 -12.73
C GLU A 47 2.76 -9.45 -11.54
N GLU A 48 2.64 -10.02 -10.34
CA GLU A 48 3.18 -9.41 -9.16
C GLU A 48 4.69 -9.47 -9.34
N PRO A 49 5.37 -8.33 -9.43
CA PRO A 49 6.81 -8.33 -9.66
C PRO A 49 7.47 -9.17 -8.56
N GLU A 50 8.46 -9.97 -8.95
CA GLU A 50 9.23 -10.76 -7.98
C GLU A 50 9.83 -9.82 -6.92
N ARG A 51 9.29 -9.87 -5.71
CA ARG A 51 9.69 -9.00 -4.60
C ARG A 51 10.71 -9.68 -3.74
N LYS A 52 11.96 -9.23 -3.83
CA LYS A 52 13.02 -9.64 -2.91
C LYS A 52 12.84 -8.93 -1.58
N ARG A 53 13.15 -9.64 -0.48
CA ARG A 53 13.10 -9.06 0.87
C ARG A 53 14.12 -7.93 0.98
N PHE A 54 13.64 -6.69 1.06
CA PHE A 54 14.47 -5.51 1.25
C PHE A 54 14.61 -5.19 2.74
N VAL A 55 15.81 -4.92 3.23
CA VAL A 55 16.09 -4.46 4.61
C VAL A 55 17.36 -3.60 4.57
N TYR A 56 17.38 -2.46 5.27
CA TYR A 56 18.62 -1.71 5.48
C TYR A 56 19.54 -2.40 6.50
N GLU A 57 20.85 -2.35 6.29
CA GLU A 57 21.81 -3.04 7.17
C GLU A 57 22.01 -2.37 8.54
N LYS A 58 21.80 -1.04 8.62
CA LYS A 58 22.08 -0.25 9.82
C LYS A 58 20.80 0.25 10.47
N VAL A 59 20.78 0.26 11.80
CA VAL A 59 19.76 0.95 12.58
C VAL A 59 19.73 2.44 12.24
N ASN A 60 18.54 3.05 12.31
CA ASN A 60 18.29 4.44 11.94
C ASN A 60 18.59 4.78 10.47
N ALA A 61 18.90 3.81 9.61
CA ALA A 61 18.98 4.06 8.17
C ALA A 61 17.60 4.41 7.60
N MET A 62 16.56 3.71 8.03
CA MET A 62 15.19 4.00 7.63
C MET A 62 14.21 3.60 8.72
N TRP A 63 13.27 4.49 9.01
CA TRP A 63 12.08 4.18 9.81
C TRP A 63 10.85 4.13 8.92
N GLN A 64 10.07 3.06 9.04
CA GLN A 64 8.73 2.98 8.47
C GLN A 64 7.75 3.69 9.40
N ALA A 65 6.84 4.48 8.86
CA ALA A 65 5.78 5.14 9.60
C ALA A 65 4.42 4.71 9.07
N ASP A 66 3.48 4.49 9.99
CA ASP A 66 2.11 4.14 9.63
C ASP A 66 1.13 4.45 10.77
N ILE A 67 -0.15 4.51 10.41
CA ILE A 67 -1.27 4.68 11.33
C ILE A 67 -2.20 3.48 11.27
N SER A 68 -2.76 3.10 12.41
CA SER A 68 -3.75 2.02 12.49
C SER A 68 -4.90 2.38 13.42
N SER A 69 -6.05 1.74 13.21
CA SER A 69 -7.19 1.88 14.11
C SER A 69 -6.95 1.12 15.41
N GLY A 70 -7.23 1.77 16.53
CA GLY A 70 -7.12 1.18 17.86
C GLY A 70 -8.38 0.48 18.34
N PRO A 71 -8.37 -0.02 19.59
CA PRO A 71 -9.53 -0.66 20.19
C PRO A 71 -10.62 0.36 20.54
N TYR A 72 -11.88 -0.03 20.42
CA TYR A 72 -13.01 0.82 20.80
C TYR A 72 -12.98 1.14 22.30
N ILE A 73 -12.96 2.42 22.65
CA ILE A 73 -13.00 2.89 24.04
C ILE A 73 -14.39 3.43 24.39
N LYS A 74 -14.93 2.95 25.52
CA LYS A 74 -16.26 3.36 26.02
C LYS A 74 -16.27 4.81 26.50
N MET A 75 -15.15 5.29 27.03
CA MET A 75 -15.00 6.65 27.52
C MET A 75 -14.93 7.62 26.32
N GLY A 76 -16.08 8.22 26.00
CA GLY A 76 -16.25 9.11 24.84
C GLY A 76 -16.70 8.42 23.54
N LYS A 77 -16.94 7.11 23.53
CA LYS A 77 -17.38 6.31 22.35
C LYS A 77 -16.54 6.59 21.08
N LYS A 78 -15.23 6.41 21.17
CA LYS A 78 -14.29 6.68 20.07
C LYS A 78 -13.41 5.48 19.78
N VAL A 79 -12.92 5.42 18.54
CA VAL A 79 -11.84 4.53 18.12
C VAL A 79 -10.58 5.40 18.07
N PRO A 80 -9.60 5.20 18.98
CA PRO A 80 -8.35 5.93 18.94
C PRO A 80 -7.53 5.49 17.72
N THR A 81 -6.59 6.31 17.30
CA THR A 81 -5.65 6.00 16.21
C THR A 81 -4.28 5.74 16.80
N LEU A 82 -3.66 4.63 16.44
CA LEU A 82 -2.26 4.35 16.75
C LEU A 82 -1.39 5.01 15.69
N PHE A 83 -0.47 5.86 16.12
CA PHE A 83 0.65 6.30 15.30
C PHE A 83 1.88 5.49 15.70
N ALA A 84 2.61 4.95 14.74
CA ALA A 84 3.83 4.18 15.02
C ALA A 84 4.96 4.50 14.04
N PHE A 85 6.19 4.44 14.56
CA PHE A 85 7.41 4.33 13.78
C PHE A 85 8.04 2.95 14.04
N LEU A 86 8.67 2.36 13.04
CA LEU A 86 9.38 1.10 13.14
C LEU A 86 10.71 1.19 12.40
N ASP A 87 11.80 0.85 13.08
CA ASP A 87 13.13 0.80 12.48
C ASP A 87 13.25 -0.41 11.53
N ASP A 88 13.67 -0.13 10.30
CA ASP A 88 13.69 -1.11 9.23
C ASP A 88 14.72 -2.23 9.44
N ALA A 89 15.85 -1.94 10.07
CA ALA A 89 16.93 -2.90 10.27
C ALA A 89 16.64 -3.81 11.48
N SER A 90 16.32 -3.20 12.62
CA SER A 90 16.21 -3.89 13.92
C SER A 90 14.81 -4.38 14.27
N ARG A 91 13.77 -3.91 13.56
CA ARG A 91 12.34 -4.08 13.94
C ARG A 91 11.96 -3.40 15.25
N LEU A 92 12.87 -2.63 15.85
CA LEU A 92 12.57 -1.85 17.05
C LEU A 92 11.54 -0.77 16.70
N VAL A 93 10.55 -0.58 17.56
CA VAL A 93 9.60 0.55 17.46
C VAL A 93 10.16 1.72 18.26
N PRO A 94 10.66 2.80 17.60
CA PRO A 94 11.22 3.94 18.33
C PRO A 94 10.20 4.57 19.26
N TYR A 95 8.96 4.70 18.77
CA TYR A 95 7.82 5.12 19.54
C TYR A 95 6.51 4.79 18.82
N ALA A 96 5.46 4.53 19.60
CA ALA A 96 4.09 4.43 19.13
C ALA A 96 3.13 4.95 20.20
N LEU A 97 2.05 5.60 19.80
CA LEU A 97 1.09 6.21 20.73
C LEU A 97 -0.33 6.16 20.16
N TYR A 98 -1.30 5.81 21.02
CA TYR A 98 -2.71 6.00 20.74
C TYR A 98 -3.13 7.44 20.99
N THR A 99 -3.73 8.07 19.98
CA THR A 99 -4.27 9.42 20.02
C THR A 99 -5.75 9.42 19.66
N LEU A 100 -6.48 10.44 20.12
CA LEU A 100 -7.90 10.60 19.80
C LEU A 100 -8.15 11.43 18.54
N ASP A 101 -7.10 12.09 18.04
CA ASP A 101 -7.08 12.82 16.79
C ASP A 101 -6.07 12.20 15.81
N GLN A 102 -6.32 12.41 14.52
CA GLN A 102 -5.43 11.97 13.43
C GLN A 102 -4.66 13.16 12.84
N GLY A 103 -4.47 14.22 13.64
CA GLY A 103 -3.92 15.49 13.16
C GLY A 103 -2.40 15.51 13.11
N PHE A 104 -1.87 16.61 12.57
CA PHE A 104 -0.44 16.87 12.56
C PHE A 104 0.15 17.00 13.99
N ASP A 105 -0.62 17.49 14.97
CA ASP A 105 -0.16 17.60 16.35
C ASP A 105 0.12 16.24 17.00
N SER A 106 -0.73 15.24 16.72
CA SER A 106 -0.48 13.85 17.11
C SER A 106 0.79 13.31 16.47
N LEU A 107 0.93 13.47 15.14
CA LEU A 107 2.14 13.06 14.41
C LEU A 107 3.39 13.72 15.00
N LYS A 108 3.36 15.03 15.22
CA LYS A 108 4.46 15.80 15.80
C LYS A 108 4.85 15.29 17.18
N THR A 109 3.87 14.98 18.03
CA THR A 109 4.11 14.45 19.38
C THR A 109 4.80 13.09 19.30
N VAL A 110 4.25 12.17 18.51
CA VAL A 110 4.83 10.82 18.32
C VAL A 110 6.23 10.91 17.73
N PHE A 111 6.42 11.78 16.74
CA PHE A 111 7.68 11.92 16.05
C PHE A 111 8.77 12.52 16.94
N LYS A 112 8.45 13.56 17.72
CA LYS A 112 9.38 14.15 18.69
C LYS A 112 9.84 13.11 19.73
N GLU A 113 8.93 12.30 20.25
CA GLU A 113 9.26 11.22 21.19
C GLU A 113 10.15 10.15 20.54
N ALA A 114 9.82 9.73 19.32
CA ALA A 114 10.63 8.76 18.57
C ALA A 114 12.08 9.26 18.40
N LEU A 115 12.25 10.49 17.92
CA LEU A 115 13.55 11.12 17.72
C LEU A 115 14.33 11.25 19.04
N SER A 116 13.67 11.68 20.11
CA SER A 116 14.33 11.89 21.41
C SER A 116 14.84 10.58 22.02
N ARG A 117 14.16 9.46 21.74
CA ARG A 117 14.51 8.14 22.29
C ARG A 117 15.55 7.41 21.48
N ARG A 118 15.53 7.54 20.14
CA ARG A 118 16.32 6.71 19.24
C ARG A 118 17.23 7.48 18.28
N GLY A 119 17.22 8.81 18.33
CA GLY A 119 18.01 9.66 17.45
C GLY A 119 17.30 9.97 16.12
N ILE A 120 18.03 10.58 15.20
CA ILE A 120 17.50 11.05 13.91
C ILE A 120 17.73 9.96 12.85
N PRO A 121 16.68 9.42 12.19
CA PRO A 121 16.85 8.49 11.09
C PRO A 121 17.31 9.22 9.82
N GLN A 122 17.91 8.50 8.87
CA GLN A 122 18.25 9.09 7.56
C GLN A 122 17.01 9.19 6.66
N ILE A 123 16.11 8.20 6.74
CA ILE A 123 14.92 8.10 5.89
C ILE A 123 13.69 7.84 6.76
N ILE A 124 12.59 8.52 6.45
CA ILE A 124 11.25 8.12 6.87
C ILE A 124 10.50 7.61 5.65
N TYR A 125 10.06 6.36 5.71
CA TYR A 125 9.30 5.70 4.66
C TYR A 125 7.83 5.56 5.08
N THR A 126 6.93 6.15 4.31
CA THR A 126 5.50 6.23 4.66
C THR A 126 4.62 6.12 3.42
N ASP A 127 3.31 6.04 3.58
CA ASP A 127 2.39 6.15 2.44
C ASP A 127 2.10 7.61 2.05
N ASP A 128 1.26 7.79 1.03
CA ASP A 128 0.73 9.09 0.60
C ASP A 128 -0.39 9.62 1.51
N GLY A 129 -0.46 9.18 2.77
CA GLY A 129 -1.40 9.67 3.76
C GLY A 129 -1.27 11.18 3.95
N LYS A 130 -2.41 11.89 3.99
CA LYS A 130 -2.47 13.37 4.00
C LYS A 130 -1.61 14.03 5.08
N ILE A 131 -1.46 13.38 6.23
CA ILE A 131 -0.62 13.86 7.34
C ILE A 131 0.86 13.85 6.98
N TYR A 132 1.31 12.82 6.27
CA TYR A 132 2.70 12.63 5.87
C TYR A 132 3.05 13.45 4.64
N THR A 133 2.09 13.68 3.74
CA THR A 133 2.28 14.56 2.59
C THR A 133 2.09 16.05 2.93
N SER A 134 1.86 16.39 4.20
CA SER A 134 1.67 17.77 4.62
C SER A 134 2.97 18.57 4.48
N GLN A 135 2.85 19.83 4.04
CA GLN A 135 4.01 20.71 3.88
C GLN A 135 4.76 20.91 5.21
N GLN A 136 4.04 20.96 6.34
CA GLN A 136 4.64 21.07 7.66
C GLN A 136 5.53 19.87 7.98
N PHE A 137 5.09 18.64 7.70
CA PHE A 137 5.90 17.45 7.98
C PHE A 137 7.13 17.37 7.08
N GLN A 138 6.97 17.68 5.79
CA GLN A 138 8.08 17.75 4.83
C GLN A 138 9.16 18.74 5.30
N TRP A 139 8.76 19.93 5.76
CA TRP A 139 9.68 20.95 6.27
C TRP A 139 10.42 20.49 7.53
N VAL A 140 9.72 19.83 8.46
CA VAL A 140 10.33 19.28 9.67
C VAL A 140 11.34 18.18 9.31
N CYS A 141 11.02 17.29 8.38
CA CYS A 141 11.96 16.26 7.93
C CYS A 141 13.19 16.88 7.27
N ALA A 142 12.99 17.82 6.35
CA ALA A 142 14.08 18.51 5.66
C ALA A 142 15.00 19.28 6.61
N SER A 143 14.45 19.98 7.61
CA SER A 143 15.25 20.74 8.59
C SER A 143 16.09 19.85 9.50
N LEU A 144 15.66 18.60 9.71
CA LEU A 144 16.40 17.58 10.45
C LEU A 144 17.35 16.75 9.57
N GLY A 145 17.43 17.02 8.27
CA GLY A 145 18.24 16.25 7.32
C GLY A 145 17.69 14.85 7.01
N ILE A 146 16.39 14.66 7.19
CA ILE A 146 15.69 13.39 6.99
C ILE A 146 15.04 13.38 5.60
N ALA A 147 15.32 12.36 4.81
CA ALA A 147 14.63 12.12 3.54
C ALA A 147 13.26 11.50 3.80
N LEU A 148 12.19 12.23 3.44
CA LEU A 148 10.83 11.70 3.47
C LEU A 148 10.51 11.03 2.14
N VAL A 149 10.26 9.72 2.17
CA VAL A 149 10.00 8.89 0.98
C VAL A 149 8.63 8.25 1.10
N HIS A 150 7.86 8.32 0.02
CA HIS A 150 6.51 7.77 -0.05
C HIS A 150 6.48 6.45 -0.84
N THR A 151 5.62 5.52 -0.42
CA THR A 151 5.31 4.31 -1.21
C THR A 151 4.76 4.69 -2.57
N LYS A 152 5.09 3.95 -3.63
CA LYS A 152 4.42 4.13 -4.91
C LYS A 152 2.93 3.79 -4.79
N PRO A 153 2.04 4.47 -5.55
CA PRO A 153 0.63 4.09 -5.61
C PRO A 153 0.47 2.62 -5.97
N TYR A 154 -0.43 1.91 -5.27
CA TYR A 154 -0.71 0.48 -5.42
C TYR A 154 0.41 -0.49 -4.97
N ASP A 155 1.34 -0.01 -4.15
CA ASP A 155 2.42 -0.82 -3.55
C ASP A 155 2.19 -1.10 -2.05
N ALA A 156 1.05 -1.74 -1.72
CA ALA A 156 0.69 -2.04 -0.33
C ALA A 156 1.71 -2.97 0.35
N SER A 157 2.28 -3.92 -0.39
CA SER A 157 3.20 -4.92 0.13
C SER A 157 4.59 -4.39 0.53
N ALA A 158 4.91 -3.11 0.29
CA ALA A 158 6.14 -2.47 0.76
C ALA A 158 6.16 -2.18 2.28
N LYS A 159 5.00 -2.11 2.94
CA LYS A 159 4.86 -1.76 4.38
C LYS A 159 4.65 -2.96 5.29
N GLY A 160 4.84 -4.18 4.78
CA GLY A 160 4.55 -5.42 5.54
C GLY A 160 5.27 -5.57 6.88
N LYS A 161 6.35 -4.82 7.13
CA LYS A 161 7.07 -4.82 8.42
C LYS A 161 6.32 -4.07 9.51
N ILE A 162 5.82 -2.87 9.21
CA ILE A 162 5.01 -2.08 10.15
C ILE A 162 3.58 -2.59 10.23
N GLU A 163 3.01 -3.09 9.13
CA GLU A 163 1.70 -3.76 9.15
C GLU A 163 1.72 -4.99 10.06
N ARG A 164 2.77 -5.80 10.02
CA ARG A 164 2.94 -6.94 10.93
C ARG A 164 3.03 -6.53 12.40
N PHE A 165 3.51 -5.32 12.69
CA PHE A 165 3.52 -4.80 14.07
C PHE A 165 2.11 -4.45 14.56
N PHE A 166 1.15 -4.21 13.67
CA PHE A 166 -0.23 -3.92 14.03
C PHE A 166 -1.14 -5.16 14.16
N LEU A 167 -0.69 -6.33 13.69
CA LEU A 167 -1.40 -7.61 13.79
C LEU A 167 -1.19 -8.26 15.17
#